data_AF-D8JVE1-F1
#
_entry.id   AF-D8JVE1-F1
#
_cell.length_a   1.000
_cell.length_b   1.000
_cell.length_c   1.000
_cell.angle_alpha   90.00
_cell.angle_beta   90.00
_cell.angle_gamma   90.00
#
_symmetry.space_group_name_H-M   'P 1'
#
loop_
_entity.id
_entity.type
_entity.pdbx_description
1 polymer ?
#
loop_
_entity_poly.entity_id
_entity_poly.type
_entity_poly.pdbx_seq_one_letter_code
_entity_poly.pdbx_strand_id
1 'polypeptide(L)'
;MSDRRNKIRDISAREAERILGHRVDRRRKYAFDPKPAYGMPCVLQIVRWTDSCSGCFEGGEYGGLAHNYDWDDSAQCRVGIGCDECGYSGKVRREEWVPYLPEAGRAALSTDEVL
;
A
#
# COMPACT_ATOMS: atom_id res chain seq x y z
N MET A 1 5.81 28.49 -11.58
CA MET A 1 6.64 28.26 -10.38
C MET A 1 5.98 27.13 -9.57
N SER A 2 6.43 25.88 -9.71
CA SER A 2 5.87 24.81 -8.88
C SER A 2 6.41 24.95 -7.45
N ASP A 3 5.48 25.10 -6.52
CA ASP A 3 5.73 25.34 -5.12
C ASP A 3 6.43 24.12 -4.50
N ARG A 4 7.74 24.22 -4.26
CA ARG A 4 8.56 23.15 -3.66
C ARG A 4 8.16 22.82 -2.21
N ARG A 5 7.20 23.53 -1.61
CA ARG A 5 6.75 23.34 -0.22
C ARG A 5 5.62 22.33 -0.04
N ASN A 6 5.06 21.78 -1.14
CA ASN A 6 3.92 20.84 -1.10
C ASN A 6 4.32 19.39 -1.38
N LYS A 7 5.45 18.92 -0.84
CA LYS A 7 5.86 17.52 -1.01
C LYS A 7 5.71 16.76 0.31
N ILE A 8 5.19 15.54 0.21
CA ILE A 8 5.28 14.53 1.26
C ILE A 8 6.74 14.47 1.72
N ARG A 9 6.95 14.59 3.03
CA ARG A 9 8.27 14.60 3.65
C ARG A 9 8.40 13.47 4.64
N ASP A 10 9.48 12.69 4.53
CA ASP A 10 9.81 11.68 5.53
C ASP A 10 10.01 12.32 6.92
N ILE A 11 9.45 11.66 7.93
CA ILE A 11 9.58 12.06 9.33
C ILE A 11 10.06 10.89 10.19
N SER A 12 10.74 11.20 11.29
CA SER A 12 11.10 10.18 12.27
C SER A 12 9.87 9.67 13.01
N ALA A 13 9.93 8.45 13.56
CA ALA A 13 8.87 7.94 14.44
C ALA A 13 8.62 8.89 15.64
N ARG A 14 9.66 9.50 16.20
CA ARG A 14 9.53 10.49 17.30
C ARG A 14 8.76 11.75 16.88
N GLU A 15 8.95 12.19 15.64
CA GLU A 15 8.22 13.33 15.09
C GLU A 15 6.77 12.96 14.80
N ALA A 16 6.50 11.76 14.27
CA ALA A 16 5.16 11.22 14.15
C ALA A 16 4.45 11.13 15.50
N GLU A 17 5.10 10.61 16.55
CA GLU A 17 4.56 10.56 17.93
C GLU A 17 4.20 11.97 18.44
N ARG A 18 5.00 12.99 18.10
CA ARG A 18 4.72 14.38 18.49
C ARG A 18 3.48 14.94 17.79
N ILE A 19 3.30 14.64 16.50
CA ILE A 19 2.16 15.12 15.71
C ILE A 19 0.87 14.40 16.11
N LEU A 20 0.95 13.07 16.32
CA LEU A 20 -0.21 12.22 16.61
C LEU A 20 -0.63 12.24 18.09
N GLY A 21 0.27 12.62 19.00
CA GLY A 21 -0.02 12.67 20.44
C GLY A 21 -0.01 11.30 21.14
N HIS A 22 0.43 10.25 20.47
CA HIS A 22 0.56 8.91 21.06
C HIS A 22 1.76 8.14 20.47
N ARG A 23 2.05 6.97 21.05
CA ARG A 23 3.14 6.09 20.60
C ARG A 23 2.81 5.43 19.27
N VAL A 24 3.81 5.27 18.40
CA VAL A 24 3.67 4.59 17.11
C VAL A 24 4.66 3.43 16.99
N ASP A 25 4.45 2.51 16.06
CA ASP A 25 5.41 1.42 15.80
C ASP A 25 6.69 1.99 15.19
N ARG A 26 7.78 1.96 15.96
CA ARG A 26 9.08 2.52 15.57
C ARG A 26 9.79 1.74 14.46
N ARG A 27 9.29 0.56 14.09
CA ARG A 27 9.83 -0.26 12.98
C ARG A 27 9.25 0.16 11.63
N ARG A 28 8.22 1.01 11.61
CA ARG A 28 7.58 1.52 10.40
C ARG A 28 8.23 2.82 9.90
N LYS A 29 8.03 3.11 8.62
CA LYS A 29 8.38 4.39 8.00
C LYS A 29 7.18 5.33 8.06
N TYR A 30 7.44 6.61 8.30
CA TYR A 30 6.43 7.66 8.43
C TYR A 30 6.78 8.84 7.53
N ALA A 31 5.75 9.53 7.06
CA ALA A 31 5.87 10.79 6.35
C ALA A 31 4.82 11.78 6.85
N PHE A 32 5.00 13.06 6.55
CA PHE A 32 4.02 14.10 6.78
C PHE A 32 3.56 14.67 5.45
N ASP A 33 2.25 14.71 5.25
CA ASP A 33 1.63 15.42 4.14
C ASP A 33 1.04 16.74 4.66
N PRO A 34 1.65 17.90 4.33
CA PRO A 34 1.14 19.19 4.76
C PRO A 34 -0.12 19.63 4.01
N LYS A 35 -0.47 18.99 2.88
CA LYS A 35 -1.59 19.41 2.03
C LYS A 35 -2.11 18.22 1.21
N PRO A 36 -2.74 17.23 1.85
CA PRO A 36 -3.30 16.09 1.13
C PRO A 36 -4.43 16.55 0.21
N ALA A 37 -4.62 15.84 -0.89
CA ALA A 37 -5.62 16.18 -1.90
C ALA A 37 -7.06 16.21 -1.35
N TYR A 38 -7.34 15.47 -0.27
CA TYR A 38 -8.68 15.21 0.24
C TYR A 38 -8.91 15.62 1.70
N GLY A 39 -8.06 16.47 2.30
CA GLY A 39 -8.30 16.84 3.68
C GLY A 39 -7.25 17.68 4.38
N MET A 40 -7.14 17.44 5.68
CA MET A 40 -6.23 18.15 6.59
C MET A 40 -4.83 17.53 6.60
N PRO A 41 -3.79 18.31 6.94
CA PRO A 41 -2.44 17.81 7.09
C PRO A 41 -2.40 16.57 7.97
N CYS A 42 -1.70 15.52 7.54
CA CYS A 42 -1.74 14.23 8.24
C CYS A 42 -0.39 13.53 8.23
N VAL A 43 -0.22 12.62 9.21
CA VAL A 43 0.89 11.66 9.20
C VAL A 43 0.49 10.49 8.32
N LEU A 44 1.40 10.08 7.45
CA LEU A 44 1.28 8.90 6.61
C LEU A 44 2.16 7.78 7.16
N GLN A 45 1.78 6.54 6.87
CA GLN A 45 2.58 5.34 7.11
C GLN A 45 2.68 4.54 5.82
N ILE A 46 3.81 3.86 5.61
CA ILE A 46 3.92 2.90 4.51
C ILE A 46 3.13 1.64 4.85
N VAL A 47 2.29 1.22 3.91
CA VAL A 47 1.74 -0.14 3.83
C VAL A 47 2.42 -0.89 2.70
N ARG A 48 2.62 -2.19 2.89
CA ARG A 48 3.23 -3.08 1.90
C ARG A 48 2.36 -4.30 1.74
N TRP A 49 2.19 -4.73 0.50
CA TRP A 49 1.48 -5.94 0.16
C TRP A 49 2.11 -6.60 -1.06
N THR A 50 1.73 -7.83 -1.31
CA THR A 50 2.07 -8.54 -2.54
C THR A 50 0.83 -8.59 -3.40
N ASP A 51 1.00 -8.36 -4.69
CA ASP A 51 -0.10 -8.33 -5.64
C ASP A 51 0.22 -9.23 -6.83
N SER A 52 -0.81 -9.65 -7.55
CA SER A 52 -0.67 -10.37 -8.81
C SER A 52 0.01 -9.48 -9.85
N CYS A 53 0.95 -10.03 -10.63
CA CYS A 53 1.61 -9.26 -11.68
C CYS A 53 0.67 -9.05 -12.87
N SER A 54 0.19 -7.83 -13.11
CA SER A 54 -0.72 -7.52 -14.23
C SER A 54 -0.24 -8.08 -15.57
N GLY A 55 1.04 -7.94 -15.93
CA GLY A 55 1.58 -8.47 -17.18
C GLY A 55 1.50 -10.00 -17.32
N CYS A 56 1.44 -10.74 -16.20
CA CYS A 56 1.24 -12.20 -16.23
C CYS A 56 -0.21 -12.63 -16.46
N PHE A 57 -1.17 -11.75 -16.19
CA PHE A 57 -2.62 -11.98 -16.36
C PHE A 57 -3.16 -11.34 -17.66
N GLU A 58 -2.46 -10.35 -18.20
CA GLU A 58 -2.80 -9.64 -19.43
C GLU A 58 -2.19 -10.28 -20.70
N GLY A 59 -1.26 -11.23 -20.52
CA GLY A 59 -0.48 -11.83 -21.61
C GLY A 59 -1.14 -13.03 -22.29
N GLY A 60 -2.11 -12.81 -23.17
CA GLY A 60 -2.43 -13.80 -24.21
C GLY A 60 -3.76 -13.59 -24.96
N GLU A 61 -3.76 -13.92 -26.25
CA GLU A 61 -4.97 -14.06 -27.10
C GLU A 61 -5.99 -15.09 -26.57
N TYR A 62 -5.59 -15.89 -25.57
CA TYR A 62 -6.42 -16.82 -24.80
C TYR A 62 -6.42 -16.47 -23.30
N GLY A 63 -6.53 -15.17 -22.99
CA GLY A 63 -6.47 -14.60 -21.64
C GLY A 63 -6.95 -15.56 -20.56
N GLY A 64 -6.00 -16.07 -19.78
CA GLY A 64 -6.31 -16.95 -18.68
C GLY A 64 -7.16 -16.18 -17.69
N LEU A 65 -8.38 -16.67 -17.41
CA LEU A 65 -9.18 -16.12 -16.33
C LEU A 65 -8.41 -16.31 -15.02
N ALA A 66 -8.60 -15.42 -14.04
CA ALA A 66 -7.88 -15.45 -12.77
C ALA A 66 -7.94 -16.81 -12.04
N HIS A 67 -8.96 -17.64 -12.31
CA HIS A 67 -9.10 -18.98 -11.76
C HIS A 67 -8.12 -20.02 -12.34
N ASN A 68 -7.47 -19.74 -13.47
CA ASN A 68 -6.47 -20.61 -14.10
C ASN A 68 -5.11 -20.57 -13.39
N TYR A 69 -4.96 -19.70 -12.41
CA TYR A 69 -3.71 -19.48 -11.68
C TYR A 69 -3.86 -19.94 -10.25
N ASP A 70 -2.79 -20.51 -9.71
CA ASP A 70 -2.76 -20.95 -8.31
C ASP A 70 -2.95 -19.75 -7.38
N TRP A 71 -3.68 -19.99 -6.30
CA TRP A 71 -3.85 -19.02 -5.23
C TRP A 71 -2.74 -19.19 -4.20
N ASP A 72 -2.11 -18.08 -3.81
CA ASP A 72 -1.15 -18.04 -2.73
C ASP A 72 -1.83 -17.50 -1.45
N ASP A 73 -2.12 -18.39 -0.51
CA ASP A 73 -2.74 -18.03 0.77
C ASP A 73 -1.87 -17.08 1.62
N SER A 74 -0.55 -17.12 1.48
CA SER A 74 0.32 -16.22 2.24
C SER A 74 0.31 -14.81 1.66
N ALA A 75 0.23 -14.68 0.33
CA ALA A 75 0.24 -13.40 -0.36
C ALA A 75 -1.17 -12.82 -0.58
N GLN A 76 -2.20 -13.66 -0.44
CA GLN A 76 -3.60 -13.34 -0.74
C GLN A 76 -3.77 -12.82 -2.19
N CYS A 77 -3.08 -13.45 -3.14
CA CYS A 77 -3.17 -13.11 -4.56
C CYS A 77 -2.95 -14.36 -5.45
N ARG A 78 -3.25 -14.23 -6.74
CA ARG A 78 -3.01 -15.28 -7.75
C ARG A 78 -1.58 -15.20 -8.26
N VAL A 79 -0.95 -16.36 -8.49
CA VAL A 79 0.44 -16.45 -8.97
C VAL A 79 0.45 -16.57 -10.49
N GLY A 80 0.88 -15.51 -11.16
CA GLY A 80 1.03 -15.50 -12.62
C GLY A 80 2.14 -16.42 -13.13
N ILE A 81 2.19 -16.66 -14.44
CA ILE A 81 3.23 -17.49 -15.10
C ILE A 81 4.66 -16.94 -15.01
N GLY A 82 4.82 -15.67 -14.62
CA GLY A 82 6.11 -14.98 -14.59
C GLY A 82 6.42 -14.25 -15.89
N CYS A 83 6.90 -13.02 -15.77
CA CYS A 83 7.34 -12.16 -16.87
C CYS A 83 8.46 -11.23 -16.38
N ASP A 84 9.06 -10.45 -17.29
CA ASP A 84 10.13 -9.52 -16.94
C ASP A 84 9.71 -8.45 -15.92
N GLU A 85 8.46 -7.99 -15.95
CA GLU A 85 7.95 -6.97 -15.01
C GLU A 85 7.97 -7.43 -13.54
N CYS A 86 7.75 -8.73 -13.31
CA CYS A 86 7.76 -9.32 -11.98
C CYS A 86 9.02 -10.12 -11.66
N GLY A 87 10.05 -10.05 -12.51
CA GLY A 87 11.26 -10.87 -12.36
C GLY A 87 10.95 -12.36 -12.34
N TYR A 88 10.00 -12.80 -13.19
CA TYR A 88 9.56 -14.19 -13.33
C TYR A 88 8.95 -14.83 -12.08
N SER A 89 8.48 -14.03 -11.12
CA SER A 89 7.87 -14.56 -9.88
C SER A 89 6.34 -14.69 -9.92
N GLY A 90 5.69 -14.14 -10.95
CA GLY A 90 4.24 -14.10 -11.07
C GLY A 90 3.54 -13.11 -10.13
N LYS A 91 4.30 -12.41 -9.29
CA LYS A 91 3.82 -11.50 -8.24
C LYS A 91 4.68 -10.24 -8.16
N VAL A 92 4.12 -9.14 -7.67
CA VAL A 92 4.85 -7.89 -7.46
C VAL A 92 4.69 -7.41 -6.03
N ARG A 93 5.75 -6.83 -5.45
CA ARG A 93 5.67 -6.15 -4.16
C ARG A 93 5.24 -4.71 -4.39
N ARG A 94 4.19 -4.29 -3.69
CA ARG A 94 3.67 -2.93 -3.73
C ARG A 94 3.93 -2.25 -2.40
N GLU A 95 4.13 -0.94 -2.44
CA GLU A 95 4.11 -0.11 -1.25
C GLU A 95 3.46 1.24 -1.55
N GLU A 96 2.73 1.76 -0.57
CA GLU A 96 2.03 3.04 -0.70
C GLU A 96 2.00 3.76 0.64
N TRP A 97 1.99 5.09 0.57
CA TRP A 97 1.74 5.94 1.72
C TRP A 97 0.24 6.07 1.96
N VAL A 98 -0.22 5.63 3.12
CA VAL A 98 -1.62 5.79 3.53
C VAL A 98 -1.72 6.63 4.80
N PRO A 99 -2.84 7.34 5.03
CA PRO A 99 -3.08 8.02 6.29
C PRO A 99 -2.82 7.10 7.49
N TYR A 100 -2.19 7.65 8.52
CA TYR A 100 -2.01 6.93 9.76
C TYR A 100 -3.37 6.66 10.39
N LEU A 101 -3.71 5.37 10.48
CA LEU A 101 -4.86 4.88 11.21
C LEU A 101 -4.37 4.10 12.43
N PRO A 102 -4.75 4.50 13.66
CA PRO A 102 -4.47 3.71 14.85
C PRO A 102 -5.16 2.35 14.74
N GLU A 103 -4.64 1.33 15.45
CA GLU A 103 -5.14 -0.05 15.36
C GLU A 103 -6.64 -0.15 15.68
N ALA A 104 -7.13 0.63 16.64
CA ALA A 104 -8.56 0.74 16.95
C ALA A 104 -9.40 1.26 15.76
N GLY A 105 -8.83 2.14 14.92
CA GLY A 105 -9.48 2.63 13.71
C GLY A 105 -9.36 1.67 12.51
N ARG A 106 -8.38 0.75 12.51
CA ARG A 106 -8.22 -0.25 11.43
C ARG A 106 -9.30 -1.35 11.52
N ALA A 107 -9.66 -1.77 12.73
CA ALA A 107 -10.72 -2.75 12.94
C ALA A 107 -12.11 -2.24 12.52
N ALA A 108 -12.32 -0.92 12.57
CA ALA A 108 -13.58 -0.30 12.15
C ALA A 108 -13.75 -0.22 10.63
N LEU A 109 -12.68 -0.40 9.84
CA LEU A 109 -12.73 -0.40 8.37
C LEU A 109 -12.79 -1.82 7.78
N SER A 110 -12.68 -2.86 8.61
CA SER A 110 -12.70 -4.26 8.18
C SER A 110 -14.08 -4.91 8.30
N THR A 111 -15.14 -4.15 8.55
CA THR A 111 -16.52 -4.64 8.54
C THR A 111 -17.16 -4.33 7.19
N ASP A 112 -17.33 -5.39 6.39
CA ASP A 112 -18.31 -5.63 5.32
C ASP A 112 -19.36 -4.53 5.04
N GLU A 113 -18.95 -3.38 4.49
CA GLU A 113 -19.85 -2.42 3.85
C GLU A 113 -19.43 -2.14 2.40
N VAL A 114 -19.15 -3.21 1.66
CA VAL A 114 -19.22 -3.22 0.19
C VAL A 114 -20.16 -4.36 -0.20
N LEU A 115 -21.46 -4.08 -0.14
CA LEU A 115 -22.50 -4.84 -0.83
C LEU A 115 -22.62 -4.33 -2.28
#